data_AF-A0AAU5KJZ3-F1
#
_entry.id   AF-A0AAU5KJZ3-F1
#
_cell.length_a   1.000
_cell.length_b   1.000
_cell.length_c   1.000
_cell.angle_alpha   90.00
_cell.angle_beta   90.00
_cell.angle_gamma   90.00
#
_symmetry.space_group_name_H-M   'P 1'
#
loop_
_entity.id
_entity.type
_entity.pdbx_description
1 polymer ?
#
loop_
_entity_poly.entity_id
_entity_poly.type
_entity_poly.pdbx_seq_one_letter_code
_entity_poly.pdbx_strand_id
1 'polypeptide(L)'
;MTERVLFSLVANRALAPSSKLAAADWVTHDVHVEGLPATDEDACYRAMDWLHEVTDDLEKRVFDEVANLLNLEVDLLFFDT
;
A
#
# COMPACT_ATOMS: atom_id res chain seq x y z
N MET A 1 -1.20 -6.74 -12.45
CA MET A 1 -1.26 -7.61 -11.26
C MET A 1 -0.64 -6.93 -10.04
N THR A 2 0.49 -6.22 -10.19
CA THR A 2 1.18 -5.47 -9.12
C THR A 2 0.29 -4.55 -8.29
N GLU A 3 -0.58 -3.76 -8.93
CA GLU A 3 -1.49 -2.83 -8.23
C GLU A 3 -2.48 -3.57 -7.31
N ARG A 4 -3.05 -4.70 -7.74
CA ARG A 4 -3.92 -5.53 -6.88
C ARG A 4 -3.18 -6.19 -5.71
N VAL A 5 -1.91 -6.57 -5.92
CA VAL A 5 -1.04 -7.10 -4.84
C VAL A 5 -0.71 -6.00 -3.81
N LEU A 6 -0.45 -4.78 -4.27
CA LEU A 6 -0.24 -3.65 -3.36
C LEU A 6 -1.51 -3.32 -2.57
N PHE A 7 -2.65 -3.30 -3.25
CA PHE A 7 -3.95 -3.09 -2.60
C PHE A 7 -4.19 -4.14 -1.51
N SER A 8 -3.92 -5.41 -1.80
CA SER A 8 -4.15 -6.51 -0.85
C SER A 8 -3.19 -6.44 0.34
N LEU A 9 -1.94 -6.00 0.15
CA LEU A 9 -0.98 -5.77 1.24
C LEU A 9 -1.42 -4.61 2.16
N VAL A 10 -1.94 -3.51 1.58
CA VAL A 10 -2.50 -2.40 2.36
C VAL A 10 -3.77 -2.84 3.09
N ALA A 11 -4.65 -3.60 2.44
CA ALA A 11 -5.86 -4.16 3.05
C ALA A 11 -5.53 -5.11 4.21
N ASN A 12 -4.51 -5.96 4.06
CA ASN A 12 -4.02 -6.81 5.17
C ASN A 12 -3.59 -5.95 6.35
N ARG A 13 -2.84 -4.87 6.11
CA ARG A 13 -2.38 -3.98 7.19
C ARG A 13 -3.53 -3.31 7.94
N ALA A 14 -4.62 -2.98 7.24
CA ALA A 14 -5.80 -2.33 7.83
C ALA A 14 -6.73 -3.31 8.56
N LEU A 15 -6.90 -4.53 8.03
CA LEU A 15 -7.90 -5.50 8.53
C LEU A 15 -7.31 -6.54 9.50
N ALA A 16 -6.11 -7.03 9.21
CA ALA A 16 -5.48 -8.14 9.92
C ALA A 16 -3.94 -7.96 9.90
N PRO A 17 -3.41 -6.96 10.65
CA PRO A 17 -1.99 -6.61 10.59
C PRO A 17 -1.13 -7.81 10.96
N SER A 18 -0.37 -8.30 9.98
CA SER A 18 0.43 -9.51 10.10
C SER A 18 1.84 -9.31 9.52
N SER A 19 2.71 -10.32 9.68
CA SER A 19 4.06 -10.28 9.08
C SER A 19 3.98 -10.36 7.55
N LYS A 20 5.03 -9.96 6.82
CA LYS A 20 5.05 -10.01 5.34
C LYS A 20 4.67 -11.39 4.76
N LEU A 21 5.15 -12.45 5.41
CA LEU A 21 4.84 -13.83 5.04
C LEU A 21 3.36 -14.15 5.26
N ALA A 22 2.85 -13.80 6.44
CA ALA A 22 1.45 -14.02 6.81
C ALA A 22 0.50 -13.16 5.96
N ALA A 23 0.94 -12.00 5.49
CA ALA A 23 0.18 -11.17 4.57
C ALA A 23 0.03 -11.84 3.20
N ALA A 24 1.10 -12.43 2.65
CA ALA A 24 1.02 -13.17 1.39
C ALA A 24 0.08 -14.38 1.50
N ASP A 25 0.17 -15.11 2.61
CA ASP A 25 -0.70 -16.25 2.89
C ASP A 25 -2.17 -15.83 3.06
N TRP A 26 -2.42 -14.75 3.80
CA TRP A 26 -3.74 -14.18 4.02
C TRP A 26 -4.39 -13.68 2.72
N VAL A 27 -3.62 -13.04 1.84
CA VAL A 27 -4.12 -12.58 0.52
C VAL A 27 -4.52 -13.76 -0.37
N THR A 28 -3.89 -14.91 -0.20
CA THR A 28 -4.12 -16.09 -1.04
C THR A 28 -5.18 -17.03 -0.49
N HIS A 29 -5.26 -17.19 0.83
CA HIS A 29 -6.13 -18.19 1.46
C HIS A 29 -7.29 -17.59 2.24
N ASP A 30 -7.16 -16.39 2.80
CA ASP A 30 -8.17 -15.79 3.68
C ASP A 30 -9.04 -14.73 2.98
N VAL A 31 -8.58 -14.12 1.87
CA VAL A 31 -9.29 -13.04 1.19
C VAL A 31 -9.43 -13.27 -0.31
N HIS A 32 -10.63 -13.02 -0.83
CA HIS A 32 -10.86 -12.97 -2.26
C HIS A 32 -10.67 -11.54 -2.77
N VAL A 33 -9.57 -11.30 -3.48
CA VAL A 33 -9.35 -10.06 -4.24
C VAL A 33 -9.74 -10.31 -5.69
N GLU A 34 -10.78 -9.63 -6.16
CA GLU A 34 -11.22 -9.73 -7.57
C GLU A 34 -10.02 -9.44 -8.49
N GLY A 35 -9.79 -10.25 -9.53
CA GLY A 35 -8.65 -10.08 -10.43
C GLY A 35 -7.27 -10.48 -9.88
N LEU A 36 -7.20 -11.06 -8.67
CA LEU A 36 -5.99 -11.64 -8.09
C LEU A 36 -6.32 -13.00 -7.44
N PRO A 37 -6.44 -14.07 -8.25
CA PRO A 37 -6.93 -15.37 -7.78
C PRO A 37 -5.95 -16.11 -6.87
N ALA A 38 -4.65 -15.81 -6.98
CA ALA A 38 -3.61 -16.30 -6.09
C ALA A 38 -2.44 -15.30 -6.10
N THR A 39 -1.78 -15.14 -4.96
CA THR A 39 -0.57 -14.33 -4.81
C THR A 39 0.53 -15.18 -4.21
N ASP A 40 1.76 -15.01 -4.69
CA ASP A 40 2.94 -15.67 -4.13
C ASP A 40 3.86 -14.62 -3.51
N GLU A 41 4.74 -15.03 -2.61
CA GLU A 41 5.71 -14.16 -1.96
C GLU A 41 6.54 -13.38 -2.98
N ASP A 42 6.96 -14.04 -4.06
CA ASP A 42 7.67 -13.42 -5.18
C ASP A 42 6.87 -12.29 -5.85
N ALA A 43 5.55 -12.43 -5.95
CA ALA A 43 4.69 -11.37 -6.49
C ALA A 43 4.59 -10.20 -5.51
N CYS A 44 4.53 -10.47 -4.19
CA CYS A 44 4.59 -9.44 -3.16
C CYS A 44 5.92 -8.68 -3.18
N TYR A 45 7.06 -9.39 -3.31
CA TYR A 45 8.38 -8.74 -3.40
C TYR A 45 8.51 -7.88 -4.65
N ARG A 46 8.15 -8.39 -5.82
CA ARG A 46 8.16 -7.60 -7.07
C ARG A 46 7.23 -6.38 -6.98
N ALA A 47 6.10 -6.51 -6.29
CA ALA A 47 5.18 -5.40 -6.09
C ALA A 47 5.75 -4.33 -5.16
N MET A 48 6.45 -4.73 -4.09
CA MET A 48 7.17 -3.81 -3.21
C MET A 48 8.35 -3.15 -3.91
N ASP A 49 9.11 -3.88 -4.73
CA ASP A 49 10.23 -3.31 -5.50
C ASP A 49 9.73 -2.25 -6.48
N TRP A 50 8.66 -2.55 -7.22
CA TRP A 50 8.01 -1.55 -8.08
C TRP A 50 7.51 -0.34 -7.29
N LEU A 51 6.89 -0.56 -6.11
CA LEU A 51 6.46 0.54 -5.25
C LEU A 51 7.65 1.41 -4.84
N HIS A 52 8.78 0.79 -4.50
CA HIS A 52 10.01 1.50 -4.13
C HIS A 52 10.58 2.33 -5.29
N GLU A 53 10.55 1.81 -6.51
CA GLU A 53 10.98 2.53 -7.71
C GLU A 53 10.14 3.78 -8.00
N VAL A 54 8.84 3.74 -7.67
CA VAL A 54 7.92 4.87 -7.91
C VAL A 54 7.67 5.72 -6.67
N THR A 55 8.32 5.44 -5.53
CA THR A 55 8.10 6.13 -4.25
C THR A 55 8.24 7.64 -4.40
N ASP A 56 9.33 8.12 -4.98
CA ASP A 56 9.62 9.56 -5.06
C ASP A 56 8.54 10.31 -5.87
N ASP A 57 8.14 9.73 -7.02
CA ASP A 57 7.09 10.29 -7.87
C ASP A 57 5.72 10.21 -7.21
N LEU A 58 5.44 9.12 -6.49
CA LEU A 58 4.20 8.91 -5.77
C LEU A 58 4.07 9.90 -4.61
N GLU A 59 5.11 10.05 -3.78
CA GLU A 59 5.15 10.99 -2.66
C GLU A 59 4.94 12.41 -3.14
N LYS A 60 5.61 12.80 -4.24
CA LYS A 60 5.42 14.10 -4.84
C LYS A 60 3.99 14.33 -5.31
N ARG A 61 3.38 13.36 -6.00
CA ARG A 61 1.98 13.45 -6.45
C ARG A 61 0.99 13.50 -5.29
N VAL A 62 1.20 12.70 -4.24
CA VAL A 62 0.38 12.71 -3.03
C VAL A 62 0.52 14.07 -2.33
N PHE A 63 1.74 14.59 -2.21
CA PHE A 63 1.97 15.93 -1.68
C PHE A 63 1.25 16.99 -2.50
N ASP A 64 1.39 16.98 -3.83
CA ASP A 64 0.73 17.97 -4.69
C ASP A 64 -0.82 17.89 -4.61
N GLU A 65 -1.38 16.68 -4.45
CA GLU A 65 -2.83 16.47 -4.32
C GLU A 65 -3.36 16.88 -2.94
N VAL A 66 -2.63 16.57 -1.87
CA VAL A 66 -2.98 16.92 -0.49
C VAL A 66 -2.73 18.40 -0.21
N ALA A 67 -1.62 18.94 -0.72
CA ALA A 67 -1.23 20.35 -0.62
C ALA A 67 -1.94 21.23 -1.68
N ASN A 68 -3.17 20.87 -2.06
CA ASN A 68 -4.03 21.79 -2.79
C ASN A 68 -4.58 22.85 -1.84
N LEU A 69 -4.73 24.08 -2.34
CA LEU A 69 -5.15 25.28 -1.59
C LEU A 69 -6.51 25.16 -0.87
N LEU A 70 -7.28 24.08 -1.11
CA LEU A 70 -8.64 23.88 -0.62
C LEU A 70 -8.75 22.81 0.49
N ASN A 71 -7.66 22.12 0.86
CA ASN A 71 -7.60 21.19 2.01
C ASN A 71 -7.14 21.84 3.33
N LEU A 72 -7.24 23.17 3.43
CA LEU A 72 -6.84 23.92 4.61
C LEU A 72 -7.94 23.88 5.71
N GLU A 73 -8.24 22.70 6.24
CA GLU A 73 -8.63 22.56 7.65
C GLU A 73 -7.38 22.07 8.39
N VAL A 74 -6.59 23.02 8.88
CA VAL A 74 -5.36 22.78 9.61
C VAL A 74 -5.71 22.14 10.95
N ASP A 75 -5.57 20.82 11.07
CA ASP A 75 -5.42 20.16 12.37
C ASP A 75 -4.07 19.42 12.44
N LEU A 76 -3.12 20.15 13.04
CA LEU A 76 -1.96 19.66 13.79
C LEU A 76 -0.75 19.10 13.02
N LEU A 77 0.29 19.95 12.94
CA LEU A 77 1.67 19.57 12.64
C LEU A 77 2.34 19.00 13.90
N PHE A 78 2.76 17.73 13.87
CA PHE A 78 3.75 17.19 14.80
C PHE A 78 5.13 17.26 14.15
N PHE A 79 6.03 18.04 14.74
CA PHE A 79 7.46 17.97 14.49
C PHE A 79 8.07 16.94 15.44
N ASP A 80 8.78 15.94 14.91
CA ASP A 80 9.76 15.17 15.67
C ASP A 80 11.16 15.54 15.16
N THR A 81 12.13 15.66 16.08
CA THR A 81 13.48 16.20 15.86
C THR A 81 14.39 15.23 15.12
#